data_AF-A0A1C0Y7G0-F1
#
_entry.id   AF-A0A1C0Y7G0-F1
#
_cell.length_a   1.000
_cell.length_b   1.000
_cell.length_c   1.000
_cell.angle_alpha   90.00
_cell.angle_beta   90.00
_cell.angle_gamma   90.00
#
_symmetry.space_group_name_H-M   'P 1'
#
loop_
_entity.id
_entity.type
_entity.pdbx_description
1 polymer ?
#
loop_
_entity_poly.entity_id
_entity_poly.type
_entity_poly.pdbx_seq_one_letter_code
_entity_poly.pdbx_strand_id
1 'polypeptide(L)'
;MYEGNTKKNTFGHDIYDGFGTVYDRQGHVMYSGQWLEHAKHGDGEMYVDGKLQFKGTFVKGKKQGFGRTYFADGSVQYEGQFVNDQYSGEGVLYYPHDFLAEHMIVRQQYGYVDRPYYRGAFLQGMKKGQGVQYYPSGAVQYEGEFLWQELSGKAIEYYDVHDALPNTIKYDGYFFDSKRHGTGQFYTVDGTLQYDGAFRDNEMTGVGSLYVDGNIVYKGEFVDGVRHGRGEAYNDDGKVIYSGEFVGGERMRITPEVAQEIEALQQQLESLVGLPNAKRELTHLIHFIKIQGMRVDHGLASVQMTYHLVFTGNPGTGKTTVARIIGRIYKLLGVLSSGHFVETDRAGLVAGYVGQTALKVQEVVKKATGGVLFIDEAYALVQEEKDVFGKEAIDSLLKAMEDLRDDLVIIVAGYEELMERFLQANPGFKSRFNHFVAFENFTTDELFRIFEQLCDKHDYRYKEAFAAAIYRELQALPVEQLPNFSNGRYIRNVFEKLATLQANRLAQQAHVTKEELQTFTLADFEAGQAQQLFEKTF
;
A
#
# COMPACT_ATOMS: atom_id res chain seq x y z
N MET A 1 -64.07 -31.26 14.28
CA MET A 1 -65.26 -31.65 13.49
C MET A 1 -64.97 -31.39 12.01
N TYR A 2 -65.49 -32.17 11.06
CA TYR A 2 -65.37 -31.88 9.62
C TYR A 2 -66.76 -31.67 9.01
N GLU A 3 -66.88 -30.66 8.16
CA GLU A 3 -68.10 -30.31 7.43
C GLU A 3 -67.73 -30.09 5.97
N GLY A 4 -68.16 -30.97 5.07
CA GLY A 4 -67.84 -30.85 3.65
C GLY A 4 -67.95 -32.17 2.89
N ASN A 5 -67.43 -32.16 1.66
CA ASN A 5 -67.49 -33.32 0.78
C ASN A 5 -66.57 -34.45 1.29
N THR A 6 -67.02 -35.69 1.11
CA THR A 6 -66.26 -36.91 1.43
C THR A 6 -66.36 -37.92 0.30
N LYS A 7 -65.31 -38.73 0.11
CA LYS A 7 -65.37 -39.94 -0.72
C LYS A 7 -65.04 -41.17 0.12
N LYS A 8 -65.38 -42.37 -0.37
CA LYS A 8 -64.99 -43.63 0.28
C LYS A 8 -63.59 -44.05 -0.14
N ASN A 9 -62.74 -44.47 0.81
CA ASN A 9 -61.46 -45.10 0.48
C ASN A 9 -61.62 -46.60 0.15
N THR A 10 -60.49 -47.27 -0.14
CA THR A 10 -60.43 -48.71 -0.43
C THR A 10 -60.90 -49.62 0.70
N PHE A 11 -61.03 -49.10 1.92
CA PHE A 11 -61.52 -49.80 3.10
C PHE A 11 -62.98 -49.41 3.47
N GLY A 12 -63.65 -48.59 2.66
CA GLY A 12 -65.03 -48.14 2.90
C GLY A 12 -65.17 -47.04 3.97
N HIS A 13 -64.07 -46.45 4.44
CA HIS A 13 -64.10 -45.32 5.36
C HIS A 13 -64.25 -44.00 4.59
N ASP A 14 -64.97 -43.05 5.19
CA ASP A 14 -65.10 -41.70 4.63
C ASP A 14 -63.78 -40.94 4.76
N ILE A 15 -63.32 -40.39 3.64
CA ILE A 15 -62.13 -39.57 3.55
C ILE A 15 -62.47 -38.18 2.99
N TYR A 16 -61.80 -37.15 3.51
CA TYR A 16 -62.07 -35.76 3.11
C TYR A 16 -61.61 -35.55 1.67
N ASP A 17 -62.51 -35.08 0.80
CA ASP A 17 -62.22 -34.92 -0.63
C ASP A 17 -63.19 -33.89 -1.23
N GLY A 18 -62.67 -32.92 -1.99
CA GLY A 18 -63.43 -31.74 -2.43
C GLY A 18 -63.41 -30.59 -1.41
N PHE A 19 -64.38 -29.68 -1.46
CA PHE A 19 -64.41 -28.53 -0.54
C PHE A 19 -64.95 -28.93 0.84
N GLY A 20 -64.31 -28.44 1.91
CA GLY A 20 -64.78 -28.65 3.28
C GLY A 20 -63.99 -27.89 4.35
N THR A 21 -64.58 -27.81 5.53
CA THR A 21 -64.08 -27.07 6.69
C THR A 21 -63.80 -28.03 7.84
N VAL A 22 -62.61 -27.91 8.46
CA VAL A 22 -62.24 -28.58 9.70
C VAL A 22 -62.25 -27.58 10.85
N TYR A 23 -62.88 -27.97 11.94
CA TYR A 23 -62.95 -27.23 13.21
C TYR A 23 -62.19 -27.95 14.32
N ASP A 24 -61.63 -27.20 15.26
CA ASP A 24 -61.04 -27.72 16.50
C ASP A 24 -62.11 -28.25 17.49
N ARG A 25 -61.72 -28.52 18.74
CA ARG A 25 -62.65 -28.99 19.79
C ARG A 25 -63.49 -27.87 20.40
N GLN A 26 -63.04 -26.62 20.31
CA GLN A 26 -63.79 -25.44 20.75
C GLN A 26 -64.75 -24.91 19.68
N GLY A 27 -64.67 -25.44 18.44
CA GLY A 27 -65.48 -25.01 17.31
C GLY A 27 -64.84 -23.93 16.45
N HIS A 28 -63.58 -23.55 16.69
CA HIS A 28 -62.89 -22.61 15.80
C HIS A 28 -62.48 -23.31 14.51
N VAL A 29 -62.55 -22.59 13.40
CA VAL A 29 -62.04 -23.07 12.11
C VAL A 29 -60.53 -23.28 12.23
N MET A 30 -60.06 -24.42 11.73
CA MET A 30 -58.63 -24.77 11.58
C MET A 30 -58.21 -24.72 10.11
N TYR A 31 -59.11 -25.13 9.21
CA TYR A 31 -58.91 -25.05 7.77
C TYR A 31 -60.25 -25.00 7.06
N SER A 32 -60.36 -24.17 6.03
CA SER A 32 -61.48 -24.13 5.08
C SER A 32 -60.92 -24.10 3.67
N GLY A 33 -61.26 -25.08 2.84
CA GLY A 33 -60.72 -25.14 1.49
C GLY A 33 -60.89 -26.50 0.83
N GLN A 34 -60.13 -26.68 -0.24
CA GLN A 34 -60.14 -27.94 -1.00
C GLN A 34 -59.30 -29.03 -0.29
N TRP A 35 -59.74 -30.28 -0.43
CA TRP A 35 -59.14 -31.49 0.12
C TRP A 35 -58.95 -32.54 -0.99
N LEU A 36 -57.87 -33.29 -0.90
CA LEU A 36 -57.63 -34.48 -1.71
C LEU A 36 -57.15 -35.59 -0.77
N GLU A 37 -57.98 -36.60 -0.55
CA GLU A 37 -57.65 -37.77 0.27
C GLU A 37 -57.12 -37.43 1.68
N HIS A 38 -57.87 -36.65 2.44
CA HIS A 38 -57.49 -36.11 3.77
C HIS A 38 -56.31 -35.14 3.79
N ALA A 39 -55.70 -34.81 2.65
CA ALA A 39 -54.67 -33.79 2.59
C ALA A 39 -55.25 -32.45 2.08
N LYS A 40 -54.85 -31.34 2.69
CA LYS A 40 -55.14 -30.00 2.16
C LYS A 40 -54.58 -29.92 0.73
N HIS A 41 -55.40 -29.51 -0.23
CA HIS A 41 -55.01 -29.50 -1.64
C HIS A 41 -55.78 -28.42 -2.38
N GLY A 42 -55.16 -27.70 -3.31
CA GLY A 42 -55.81 -26.56 -3.98
C GLY A 42 -55.95 -25.35 -3.06
N ASP A 43 -56.89 -24.46 -3.33
CA ASP A 43 -57.02 -23.21 -2.58
C ASP A 43 -57.67 -23.42 -1.22
N GLY A 44 -57.13 -22.75 -0.20
CA GLY A 44 -57.67 -22.82 1.15
C GLY A 44 -57.13 -21.75 2.10
N GLU A 45 -57.81 -21.65 3.23
CA GLU A 45 -57.49 -20.77 4.34
C GLU A 45 -57.22 -21.64 5.57
N MET A 46 -56.08 -21.39 6.22
CA MET A 46 -55.64 -22.07 7.42
C MET A 46 -55.64 -21.11 8.60
N TYR A 47 -56.15 -21.59 9.71
CA TYR A 47 -56.37 -20.82 10.93
C TYR A 47 -55.69 -21.50 12.12
N VAL A 48 -55.19 -20.71 13.06
CA VAL A 48 -54.66 -21.17 14.36
C VAL A 48 -55.32 -20.32 15.44
N ASP A 49 -55.94 -20.96 16.42
CA ASP A 49 -56.73 -20.31 17.48
C ASP A 49 -57.76 -19.30 16.94
N GLY A 50 -58.42 -19.67 15.83
CA GLY A 50 -59.42 -18.83 15.14
C GLY A 50 -58.86 -17.67 14.33
N LYS A 51 -57.54 -17.47 14.30
CA LYS A 51 -56.88 -16.39 13.55
C LYS A 51 -56.35 -16.91 12.22
N LEU A 52 -56.63 -16.20 11.13
CA LEU A 52 -56.11 -16.54 9.80
C LEU A 52 -54.58 -16.50 9.83
N GLN A 53 -53.95 -17.60 9.39
CA GLN A 53 -52.48 -17.76 9.39
C GLN A 53 -51.93 -17.92 7.98
N PHE A 54 -52.72 -18.51 7.07
CA PHE A 54 -52.35 -18.64 5.67
C PHE A 54 -53.57 -18.66 4.78
N LYS A 55 -53.47 -18.01 3.63
CA LYS A 55 -54.44 -18.07 2.54
C LYS A 55 -53.69 -18.29 1.23
N GLY A 56 -53.99 -19.38 0.54
CA GLY A 56 -53.33 -19.71 -0.72
C GLY A 56 -53.48 -21.18 -1.10
N THR A 57 -52.61 -21.63 -1.99
CA THR A 57 -52.69 -22.98 -2.54
C THR A 57 -51.91 -24.00 -1.68
N PHE A 58 -52.46 -25.21 -1.57
CA PHE A 58 -51.85 -26.36 -0.92
C PHE A 58 -51.64 -27.50 -1.91
N VAL A 59 -50.58 -28.29 -1.74
CA VAL A 59 -50.40 -29.58 -2.42
C VAL A 59 -50.02 -30.63 -1.40
N LYS A 60 -50.90 -31.61 -1.21
CA LYS A 60 -50.71 -32.74 -0.28
C LYS A 60 -50.34 -32.29 1.14
N GLY A 61 -51.09 -31.32 1.67
CA GLY A 61 -50.94 -30.82 3.03
C GLY A 61 -49.93 -29.67 3.19
N LYS A 62 -49.08 -29.42 2.19
CA LYS A 62 -48.04 -28.38 2.24
C LYS A 62 -48.44 -27.15 1.46
N LYS A 63 -48.06 -25.96 1.93
CA LYS A 63 -48.21 -24.70 1.19
C LYS A 63 -47.37 -24.76 -0.09
N GLN A 64 -47.97 -24.42 -1.22
CA GLN A 64 -47.36 -24.53 -2.54
C GLN A 64 -47.92 -23.44 -3.46
N GLY A 65 -47.11 -22.85 -4.33
CA GLY A 65 -47.59 -21.80 -5.24
C GLY A 65 -47.80 -20.48 -4.50
N PHE A 66 -48.67 -19.60 -5.01
CA PHE A 66 -48.86 -18.27 -4.43
C PHE A 66 -49.72 -18.31 -3.16
N GLY A 67 -49.37 -17.51 -2.16
CA GLY A 67 -50.16 -17.36 -0.96
C GLY A 67 -49.73 -16.19 -0.08
N ARG A 68 -50.50 -15.95 0.98
CA ARG A 68 -50.23 -14.95 2.02
C ARG A 68 -50.20 -15.59 3.39
N THR A 69 -49.23 -15.23 4.23
CA THR A 69 -49.26 -15.50 5.68
C THR A 69 -49.55 -14.23 6.45
N TYR A 70 -50.03 -14.37 7.68
CA TYR A 70 -50.50 -13.26 8.50
C TYR A 70 -49.92 -13.36 9.92
N PHE A 71 -49.66 -12.20 10.52
CA PHE A 71 -49.31 -12.08 11.93
C PHE A 71 -50.54 -12.29 12.83
N ALA A 72 -50.33 -12.37 14.14
CA ALA A 72 -51.39 -12.63 15.13
C ALA A 72 -52.38 -11.46 15.30
N ASP A 73 -52.01 -10.26 14.85
CA ASP A 73 -52.85 -9.06 14.78
C ASP A 73 -53.68 -9.01 13.47
N GLY A 74 -53.43 -9.93 12.54
CA GLY A 74 -54.07 -10.00 11.23
C GLY A 74 -53.36 -9.23 10.10
N SER A 75 -52.24 -8.55 10.39
CA SER A 75 -51.43 -7.88 9.37
C SER A 75 -50.71 -8.89 8.48
N VAL A 76 -50.40 -8.51 7.25
CA VAL A 76 -49.73 -9.43 6.30
C VAL A 76 -48.30 -9.64 6.79
N GLN A 77 -47.85 -10.90 6.85
CA GLN A 77 -46.46 -11.24 7.16
C GLN A 77 -45.66 -11.46 5.89
N TYR A 78 -46.17 -12.28 4.97
CA TYR A 78 -45.52 -12.60 3.71
C TYR A 78 -46.56 -12.75 2.61
N GLU A 79 -46.22 -12.31 1.41
CA GLU A 79 -46.98 -12.53 0.19
C GLU A 79 -46.04 -12.96 -0.93
N GLY A 80 -46.25 -14.16 -1.49
CA GLY A 80 -45.37 -14.66 -2.54
C GLY A 80 -45.51 -16.15 -2.79
N GLN A 81 -44.49 -16.75 -3.42
CA GLN A 81 -44.51 -18.17 -3.76
C GLN A 81 -44.02 -19.05 -2.60
N PHE A 82 -44.60 -20.24 -2.53
CA PHE A 82 -44.27 -21.29 -1.57
C PHE A 82 -43.85 -22.56 -2.30
N VAL A 83 -42.84 -23.24 -1.76
CA VAL A 83 -42.48 -24.61 -2.13
C VAL A 83 -42.27 -25.41 -0.86
N ASN A 84 -43.09 -26.44 -0.66
CA ASN A 84 -43.02 -27.29 0.53
C ASN A 84 -43.00 -26.51 1.86
N ASP A 85 -43.99 -25.64 2.08
CA ASP A 85 -44.14 -24.79 3.28
C ASP A 85 -43.13 -23.64 3.44
N GLN A 86 -42.10 -23.57 2.59
CA GLN A 86 -41.07 -22.53 2.65
C GLN A 86 -41.32 -21.43 1.61
N TYR A 87 -40.97 -20.18 1.96
CA TYR A 87 -40.93 -19.07 1.00
C TYR A 87 -39.93 -19.40 -0.12
N SER A 88 -40.32 -19.13 -1.35
CA SER A 88 -39.52 -19.42 -2.54
C SER A 88 -39.85 -18.41 -3.62
N GLY A 89 -38.97 -18.25 -4.61
CA GLY A 89 -39.21 -17.35 -5.74
C GLY A 89 -39.42 -15.90 -5.30
N GLU A 90 -40.16 -15.12 -6.07
CA GLU A 90 -40.44 -13.72 -5.74
C GLU A 90 -41.50 -13.60 -4.64
N GLY A 91 -41.26 -12.70 -3.68
CA GLY A 91 -42.20 -12.39 -2.62
C GLY A 91 -41.92 -11.06 -1.92
N VAL A 92 -42.85 -10.69 -1.04
CA VAL A 92 -42.78 -9.51 -0.17
C VAL A 92 -42.95 -9.98 1.27
N LEU A 93 -41.98 -9.66 2.11
CA LEU A 93 -42.02 -9.83 3.56
C LEU A 93 -42.35 -8.47 4.17
N TYR A 94 -43.21 -8.42 5.18
CA TYR A 94 -43.75 -7.19 5.77
C TYR A 94 -43.36 -7.06 7.25
N TYR A 95 -43.33 -5.83 7.75
CA TYR A 95 -43.14 -5.54 9.17
C TYR A 95 -44.39 -5.89 9.99
N PRO A 96 -44.24 -6.42 11.22
CA PRO A 96 -45.34 -6.50 12.17
C PRO A 96 -45.87 -5.10 12.53
N HIS A 97 -47.18 -4.92 12.71
CA HIS A 97 -47.72 -3.60 13.07
C HIS A 97 -47.24 -3.13 14.44
N ASP A 98 -47.09 -4.03 15.42
CA ASP A 98 -46.54 -3.69 16.74
C ASP A 98 -45.12 -3.11 16.64
N PHE A 99 -44.29 -3.65 15.75
CA PHE A 99 -42.95 -3.13 15.50
C PHE A 99 -43.00 -1.72 14.87
N LEU A 100 -43.90 -1.50 13.90
CA LEU A 100 -44.10 -0.18 13.29
C LEU A 100 -44.62 0.86 14.30
N ALA A 101 -45.46 0.45 15.24
CA ALA A 101 -45.99 1.32 16.29
C ALA A 101 -44.90 1.91 17.20
N GLU A 102 -43.84 1.14 17.44
CA GLU A 102 -42.70 1.56 18.26
C GLU A 102 -41.71 2.45 17.50
N HIS A 103 -41.58 2.25 16.18
CA HIS A 103 -40.51 2.84 15.35
C HIS A 103 -40.95 4.00 14.46
N MET A 104 -42.25 4.33 14.42
CA MET A 104 -42.77 5.44 13.62
C MET A 104 -43.58 6.44 14.45
N ILE A 105 -43.36 7.74 14.20
CA ILE A 105 -44.29 8.81 14.61
C ILE A 105 -45.44 8.87 13.59
N VAL A 106 -46.32 7.87 13.52
CA VAL A 106 -47.50 7.92 12.64
C VAL A 106 -48.78 7.91 13.47
N ARG A 107 -49.55 8.99 13.27
CA ARG A 107 -50.78 9.35 13.98
C ARG A 107 -51.84 8.25 13.91
N GLN A 108 -52.45 7.96 15.05
CA GLN A 108 -53.58 7.06 15.30
C GLN A 108 -54.84 7.28 14.43
N GLN A 109 -54.83 8.19 13.45
CA GLN A 109 -56.02 8.67 12.75
C GLN A 109 -56.41 7.85 11.50
N TYR A 110 -55.53 6.99 10.94
CA TYR A 110 -55.79 6.30 9.65
C TYR A 110 -55.50 4.78 9.62
N GLY A 111 -55.21 4.15 10.76
CA GLY A 111 -54.90 2.72 10.84
C GLY A 111 -53.46 2.38 10.41
N TYR A 112 -52.97 1.23 10.87
CA TYR A 112 -51.66 0.70 10.46
C TYR A 112 -51.74 0.17 9.03
N VAL A 113 -50.76 0.49 8.20
CA VAL A 113 -50.65 0.04 6.80
C VAL A 113 -49.56 -1.01 6.72
N ASP A 114 -49.82 -2.13 6.04
CA ASP A 114 -48.83 -3.18 5.79
C ASP A 114 -47.60 -2.58 5.08
N ARG A 115 -46.44 -2.51 5.76
CA ARG A 115 -45.20 -1.97 5.19
C ARG A 115 -44.23 -3.07 4.79
N PRO A 116 -43.78 -3.11 3.53
CA PRO A 116 -42.74 -4.05 3.11
C PRO A 116 -41.48 -3.87 3.97
N TYR A 117 -40.96 -4.98 4.46
CA TYR A 117 -39.60 -5.08 5.00
C TYR A 117 -38.62 -5.48 3.91
N TYR A 118 -38.99 -6.45 3.06
CA TYR A 118 -38.17 -6.92 1.94
C TYR A 118 -39.03 -7.32 0.75
N ARG A 119 -38.58 -7.01 -0.45
CA ARG A 119 -39.15 -7.47 -1.72
C ARG A 119 -38.05 -8.09 -2.56
N GLY A 120 -38.22 -9.32 -3.00
CA GLY A 120 -37.28 -9.96 -3.90
C GLY A 120 -37.33 -11.48 -3.83
N ALA A 121 -36.24 -12.10 -4.28
CA ALA A 121 -36.16 -13.55 -4.39
C ALA A 121 -35.88 -14.24 -3.03
N PHE A 122 -36.52 -15.39 -2.86
CA PHE A 122 -36.39 -16.30 -1.73
C PHE A 122 -35.99 -17.70 -2.21
N LEU A 123 -35.18 -18.39 -1.41
CA LEU A 123 -34.90 -19.81 -1.56
C LEU A 123 -34.90 -20.45 -0.16
N GLN A 124 -35.75 -21.47 0.02
CA GLN A 124 -35.88 -22.20 1.27
C GLN A 124 -36.16 -21.32 2.50
N GLY A 125 -37.01 -20.30 2.34
CA GLY A 125 -37.37 -19.37 3.40
C GLY A 125 -36.37 -18.22 3.60
N MET A 126 -35.22 -18.25 2.92
CA MET A 126 -34.15 -17.25 3.06
C MET A 126 -34.11 -16.30 1.87
N LYS A 127 -33.80 -15.02 2.09
CA LYS A 127 -33.52 -14.05 1.01
C LYS A 127 -32.33 -14.56 0.18
N LYS A 128 -32.47 -14.59 -1.13
CA LYS A 128 -31.40 -15.00 -2.06
C LYS A 128 -31.58 -14.36 -3.43
N GLY A 129 -30.53 -13.72 -3.94
CA GLY A 129 -30.52 -13.03 -5.22
C GLY A 129 -30.85 -11.54 -5.07
N GLN A 130 -31.37 -10.93 -6.13
CA GLN A 130 -31.69 -9.51 -6.13
C GLN A 130 -32.90 -9.21 -5.24
N GLY A 131 -32.82 -8.12 -4.48
CA GLY A 131 -33.92 -7.68 -3.62
C GLY A 131 -33.75 -6.25 -3.13
N VAL A 132 -34.84 -5.72 -2.57
CA VAL A 132 -34.93 -4.40 -1.97
C VAL A 132 -35.40 -4.55 -0.53
N GLN A 133 -34.63 -4.04 0.42
CA GLN A 133 -34.99 -3.97 1.84
C GLN A 133 -35.36 -2.52 2.19
N TYR A 134 -36.32 -2.33 3.08
CA TYR A 134 -36.88 -1.04 3.42
C TYR A 134 -36.76 -0.74 4.91
N TYR A 135 -36.57 0.53 5.25
CA TYR A 135 -36.70 1.03 6.62
C TYR A 135 -38.17 1.00 7.08
N PRO A 136 -38.44 1.06 8.40
CA PRO A 136 -39.81 1.17 8.93
C PRO A 136 -40.55 2.40 8.40
N SER A 137 -39.82 3.50 8.14
CA SER A 137 -40.32 4.72 7.50
C SER A 137 -40.90 4.50 6.09
N GLY A 138 -40.58 3.36 5.47
CA GLY A 138 -40.89 3.02 4.09
C GLY A 138 -39.83 3.45 3.07
N ALA A 139 -38.78 4.16 3.49
CA ALA A 139 -37.65 4.47 2.63
C ALA A 139 -36.88 3.19 2.26
N VAL A 140 -36.28 3.17 1.07
CA VAL A 140 -35.36 2.08 0.69
C VAL A 140 -34.17 2.12 1.65
N GLN A 141 -33.78 0.96 2.18
CA GLN A 141 -32.58 0.79 3.00
C GLN A 141 -31.45 0.22 2.15
N TYR A 142 -31.74 -0.87 1.43
CA TYR A 142 -30.78 -1.57 0.61
C TYR A 142 -31.40 -2.01 -0.71
N GLU A 143 -30.64 -1.96 -1.78
CA GLU A 143 -30.96 -2.54 -3.09
C GLU A 143 -29.75 -3.31 -3.61
N GLY A 144 -29.88 -4.62 -3.83
CA GLY A 144 -28.79 -5.43 -4.38
C GLY A 144 -28.92 -6.92 -4.10
N GLU A 145 -27.77 -7.59 -4.08
CA GLU A 145 -27.69 -9.04 -3.92
C GLU A 145 -27.70 -9.47 -2.44
N PHE A 146 -28.61 -10.40 -2.13
CA PHE A 146 -28.73 -11.06 -0.84
C PHE A 146 -28.31 -12.52 -0.96
N LEU A 147 -27.65 -13.03 0.08
CA LEU A 147 -27.30 -14.43 0.21
C LEU A 147 -27.56 -14.87 1.64
N TRP A 148 -28.53 -15.76 1.84
CA TRP A 148 -28.89 -16.32 3.14
C TRP A 148 -29.28 -15.25 4.18
N GLN A 149 -30.19 -14.34 3.81
CA GLN A 149 -30.68 -13.20 4.60
C GLN A 149 -29.80 -11.94 4.59
N GLU A 150 -28.50 -12.10 4.38
CA GLU A 150 -27.51 -11.02 4.47
C GLU A 150 -27.21 -10.39 3.11
N LEU A 151 -26.79 -9.12 3.10
CA LEU A 151 -26.23 -8.48 1.91
C LEU A 151 -24.86 -9.07 1.60
N SER A 152 -24.69 -9.47 0.34
CA SER A 152 -23.45 -10.07 -0.14
C SER A 152 -23.30 -9.81 -1.63
N GLY A 153 -22.18 -9.23 -2.04
CA GLY A 153 -21.96 -8.82 -3.42
C GLY A 153 -22.22 -7.33 -3.60
N LYS A 154 -22.57 -6.91 -4.83
CA LYS A 154 -22.77 -5.49 -5.14
C LYS A 154 -24.17 -5.03 -4.69
N ALA A 155 -24.23 -3.93 -3.95
CA ALA A 155 -25.48 -3.34 -3.48
C ALA A 155 -25.33 -1.84 -3.20
N ILE A 156 -26.47 -1.17 -3.06
CA ILE A 156 -26.59 0.24 -2.69
C ILE A 156 -27.28 0.31 -1.33
N GLU A 157 -26.70 1.07 -0.40
CA GLU A 157 -27.30 1.48 0.87
C GLU A 157 -27.79 2.91 0.76
N TYR A 158 -28.95 3.20 1.34
CA TYR A 158 -29.58 4.52 1.34
C TYR A 158 -29.77 5.05 2.77
N TYR A 159 -29.81 6.38 2.91
CA TYR A 159 -30.16 7.02 4.19
C TYR A 159 -31.67 6.95 4.47
N ASP A 160 -32.04 6.76 5.73
CA ASP A 160 -33.42 6.91 6.22
C ASP A 160 -33.72 8.39 6.48
N VAL A 161 -33.96 9.17 5.41
CA VAL A 161 -34.27 10.60 5.54
C VAL A 161 -35.71 10.87 5.14
N HIS A 162 -36.51 11.34 6.10
CA HIS A 162 -37.90 11.70 5.88
C HIS A 162 -38.07 13.01 5.09
N ASP A 163 -37.08 13.93 5.17
CA ASP A 163 -37.16 15.32 4.65
C ASP A 163 -36.02 15.72 3.68
N ALA A 164 -35.03 14.86 3.44
CA ALA A 164 -34.03 15.07 2.37
C ALA A 164 -34.42 14.30 1.11
N LEU A 165 -33.76 14.60 -0.01
CA LEU A 165 -34.01 14.01 -1.33
C LEU A 165 -34.28 12.49 -1.19
N PRO A 166 -35.50 12.01 -1.51
CA PRO A 166 -35.82 10.60 -1.37
C PRO A 166 -34.83 9.75 -2.17
N ASN A 167 -34.37 8.65 -1.57
CA ASN A 167 -33.35 7.75 -2.12
C ASN A 167 -31.94 8.38 -2.21
N THR A 168 -31.55 9.17 -1.20
CA THR A 168 -30.14 9.61 -1.08
C THR A 168 -29.25 8.41 -0.78
N ILE A 169 -28.31 8.14 -1.69
CA ILE A 169 -27.33 7.05 -1.57
C ILE A 169 -26.41 7.37 -0.39
N LYS A 170 -26.19 6.37 0.47
CA LYS A 170 -25.21 6.39 1.55
C LYS A 170 -23.94 5.66 1.13
N TYR A 171 -24.09 4.51 0.45
CA TYR A 171 -22.98 3.71 -0.05
C TYR A 171 -23.36 2.97 -1.33
N ASP A 172 -22.49 2.98 -2.33
CA ASP A 172 -22.58 2.14 -3.53
C ASP A 172 -21.29 1.32 -3.63
N GLY A 173 -21.39 0.00 -3.47
CA GLY A 173 -20.21 -0.85 -3.49
C GLY A 173 -20.50 -2.30 -3.14
N TYR A 174 -19.49 -2.96 -2.58
CA TYR A 174 -19.55 -4.37 -2.24
C TYR A 174 -19.83 -4.59 -0.75
N PHE A 175 -20.57 -5.65 -0.46
CA PHE A 175 -20.91 -6.10 0.87
C PHE A 175 -20.48 -7.56 1.07
N PHE A 176 -20.15 -7.90 2.31
CA PHE A 176 -19.99 -9.26 2.80
C PHE A 176 -20.58 -9.33 4.20
N ASP A 177 -21.53 -10.25 4.42
CA ASP A 177 -22.20 -10.42 5.71
C ASP A 177 -22.82 -9.09 6.23
N SER A 178 -23.49 -8.37 5.32
CA SER A 178 -24.09 -7.06 5.58
C SER A 178 -23.14 -5.94 6.03
N LYS A 179 -21.82 -6.14 5.87
CA LYS A 179 -20.80 -5.11 6.10
C LYS A 179 -20.21 -4.65 4.77
N ARG A 180 -19.92 -3.36 4.65
CA ARG A 180 -19.18 -2.80 3.50
C ARG A 180 -17.80 -3.45 3.43
N HIS A 181 -17.49 -4.05 2.28
CA HIS A 181 -16.30 -4.86 2.09
C HIS A 181 -15.88 -4.86 0.62
N GLY A 182 -14.59 -4.70 0.32
CA GLY A 182 -14.14 -4.48 -1.06
C GLY A 182 -14.24 -3.01 -1.46
N THR A 183 -14.38 -2.70 -2.74
CA THR A 183 -14.39 -1.31 -3.23
C THR A 183 -15.78 -0.68 -3.15
N GLY A 184 -15.87 0.61 -2.84
CA GLY A 184 -17.13 1.35 -2.94
C GLY A 184 -16.99 2.85 -2.72
N GLN A 185 -18.10 3.54 -2.94
CA GLN A 185 -18.25 4.98 -2.78
C GLN A 185 -19.17 5.26 -1.60
N PHE A 186 -18.74 6.15 -0.70
CA PHE A 186 -19.49 6.57 0.48
C PHE A 186 -19.83 8.05 0.39
N TYR A 187 -21.08 8.40 0.70
CA TYR A 187 -21.64 9.74 0.50
C TYR A 187 -22.22 10.29 1.79
N THR A 188 -22.19 11.61 1.94
CA THR A 188 -22.91 12.34 2.99
C THR A 188 -24.40 12.44 2.68
N VAL A 189 -25.21 12.85 3.67
CA VAL A 189 -26.68 12.93 3.57
C VAL A 189 -27.20 13.97 2.56
N ASP A 190 -26.36 14.90 2.13
CA ASP A 190 -26.63 15.85 1.05
C ASP A 190 -26.23 15.32 -0.34
N GLY A 191 -25.69 14.10 -0.42
CA GLY A 191 -25.26 13.46 -1.66
C GLY A 191 -23.83 13.78 -2.07
N THR A 192 -23.06 14.49 -1.24
CA THR A 192 -21.66 14.79 -1.54
C THR A 192 -20.79 13.54 -1.34
N LEU A 193 -19.92 13.22 -2.30
CA LEU A 193 -18.98 12.10 -2.17
C LEU A 193 -18.02 12.41 -1.03
N GLN A 194 -17.87 11.47 -0.08
CA GLN A 194 -16.96 11.60 1.05
C GLN A 194 -15.74 10.69 0.89
N TYR A 195 -15.93 9.49 0.33
CA TYR A 195 -14.84 8.54 0.14
C TYR A 195 -15.08 7.64 -1.07
N ASP A 196 -14.01 7.38 -1.83
CA ASP A 196 -13.97 6.39 -2.92
C ASP A 196 -12.74 5.50 -2.73
N GLY A 197 -12.94 4.23 -2.42
CA GLY A 197 -11.84 3.32 -2.14
C GLY A 197 -12.25 1.98 -1.55
N ALA A 198 -11.30 1.32 -0.90
CA ALA A 198 -11.50 0.00 -0.32
C ALA A 198 -12.04 0.06 1.13
N PHE A 199 -12.84 -0.95 1.46
CA PHE A 199 -13.48 -1.16 2.75
C PHE A 199 -13.22 -2.59 3.24
N ARG A 200 -13.15 -2.74 4.56
CA ARG A 200 -13.20 -4.04 5.23
C ARG A 200 -14.01 -3.87 6.51
N ASP A 201 -15.07 -4.65 6.64
CA ASP A 201 -15.93 -4.66 7.82
C ASP A 201 -16.44 -3.27 8.23
N ASN A 202 -16.91 -2.48 7.24
CA ASN A 202 -17.37 -1.10 7.37
C ASN A 202 -16.30 -0.01 7.53
N GLU A 203 -15.03 -0.37 7.68
CA GLU A 203 -13.92 0.58 7.83
C GLU A 203 -13.22 0.85 6.51
N MET A 204 -12.80 2.10 6.28
CA MET A 204 -11.95 2.45 5.14
C MET A 204 -10.57 1.80 5.30
N THR A 205 -10.08 1.12 4.26
CA THR A 205 -8.80 0.40 4.29
C THR A 205 -8.15 0.41 2.91
N GLY A 206 -6.84 0.19 2.83
CA GLY A 206 -6.14 0.12 1.55
C GLY A 206 -6.16 1.47 0.83
N VAL A 207 -6.06 1.47 -0.50
CA VAL A 207 -5.97 2.71 -1.28
C VAL A 207 -7.36 3.31 -1.50
N GLY A 208 -7.49 4.62 -1.25
CA GLY A 208 -8.71 5.39 -1.50
C GLY A 208 -8.48 6.89 -1.62
N SER A 209 -9.56 7.61 -1.90
CA SER A 209 -9.62 9.07 -2.00
C SER A 209 -10.68 9.59 -1.03
N LEU A 210 -10.31 10.57 -0.21
CA LEU A 210 -11.18 11.24 0.77
C LEU A 210 -11.50 12.65 0.28
N TYR A 211 -12.75 13.02 0.45
CA TYR A 211 -13.33 14.28 0.00
C TYR A 211 -13.98 15.01 1.17
N VAL A 212 -13.88 16.34 1.17
CA VAL A 212 -14.56 17.24 2.11
C VAL A 212 -15.19 18.35 1.29
N ASP A 213 -16.50 18.56 1.46
CA ASP A 213 -17.29 19.53 0.69
C ASP A 213 -17.12 19.39 -0.84
N GLY A 214 -16.96 18.14 -1.30
CA GLY A 214 -16.79 17.79 -2.71
C GLY A 214 -15.37 17.96 -3.26
N ASN A 215 -14.45 18.54 -2.47
CA ASN A 215 -13.05 18.70 -2.85
C ASN A 215 -12.22 17.51 -2.34
N ILE A 216 -11.34 16.98 -3.17
CA ILE A 216 -10.39 15.96 -2.72
C ILE A 216 -9.45 16.58 -1.69
N VAL A 217 -9.32 15.93 -0.52
CA VAL A 217 -8.40 16.37 0.55
C VAL A 217 -7.27 15.40 0.77
N TYR A 218 -7.45 14.14 0.38
CA TYR A 218 -6.42 13.11 0.51
C TYR A 218 -6.62 11.98 -0.49
N LYS A 219 -5.51 11.45 -1.01
CA LYS A 219 -5.47 10.24 -1.83
C LYS A 219 -4.31 9.38 -1.37
N GLY A 220 -4.56 8.17 -0.94
CA GLY A 220 -3.50 7.32 -0.39
C GLY A 220 -4.04 6.10 0.34
N GLU A 221 -3.20 5.54 1.20
CA GLU A 221 -3.53 4.37 1.99
C GLU A 221 -4.34 4.72 3.25
N PHE A 222 -5.17 3.76 3.68
CA PHE A 222 -6.01 3.84 4.87
C PHE A 222 -5.86 2.55 5.67
N VAL A 223 -5.89 2.67 7.00
CA VAL A 223 -5.97 1.56 7.93
C VAL A 223 -6.97 1.95 9.01
N ASP A 224 -7.98 1.12 9.24
CA ASP A 224 -9.02 1.30 10.27
C ASP A 224 -9.63 2.72 10.25
N GLY A 225 -10.02 3.19 9.07
CA GLY A 225 -10.72 4.47 8.90
C GLY A 225 -9.81 5.71 8.85
N VAL A 226 -8.52 5.59 9.16
CA VAL A 226 -7.60 6.74 9.18
C VAL A 226 -6.58 6.69 8.05
N ARG A 227 -6.14 7.87 7.60
CA ARG A 227 -5.03 8.01 6.64
C ARG A 227 -3.79 7.33 7.20
N HIS A 228 -3.17 6.47 6.42
CA HIS A 228 -1.99 5.71 6.82
C HIS A 228 -1.11 5.46 5.60
N GLY A 229 0.14 5.05 5.80
CA GLY A 229 1.04 4.73 4.69
C GLY A 229 1.23 5.93 3.76
N ARG A 230 1.46 5.69 2.47
CA ARG A 230 1.73 6.78 1.54
C ARG A 230 0.45 7.47 1.09
N GLY A 231 0.47 8.79 1.00
CA GLY A 231 -0.56 9.53 0.28
C GLY A 231 -0.21 10.96 -0.06
N GLU A 232 -1.08 11.56 -0.87
CA GLU A 232 -1.08 12.97 -1.21
C GLU A 232 -2.20 13.67 -0.44
N ALA A 233 -1.90 14.81 0.19
CA ALA A 233 -2.92 15.70 0.73
C ALA A 233 -3.04 16.94 -0.15
N TYR A 234 -4.25 17.47 -0.29
CA TYR A 234 -4.59 18.58 -1.17
C TYR A 234 -5.16 19.75 -0.37
N ASN A 235 -5.02 20.98 -0.89
CA ASN A 235 -5.75 22.14 -0.40
C ASN A 235 -7.10 22.30 -1.13
N ASP A 236 -7.85 23.33 -0.76
CA ASP A 236 -9.17 23.64 -1.34
C ASP A 236 -9.13 23.93 -2.86
N ASP A 237 -7.99 24.35 -3.40
CA ASP A 237 -7.79 24.55 -4.84
C ASP A 237 -7.46 23.23 -5.59
N GLY A 238 -7.41 22.09 -4.89
CA GLY A 238 -7.01 20.80 -5.43
C GLY A 238 -5.50 20.67 -5.68
N LYS A 239 -4.68 21.56 -5.13
CA LYS A 239 -3.21 21.51 -5.23
C LYS A 239 -2.64 20.60 -4.16
N VAL A 240 -1.74 19.68 -4.56
CA VAL A 240 -0.98 18.85 -3.61
C VAL A 240 -0.18 19.75 -2.67
N ILE A 241 -0.50 19.68 -1.38
CA ILE A 241 0.23 20.34 -0.31
C ILE A 241 1.15 19.39 0.44
N TYR A 242 0.99 18.07 0.31
CA TYR A 242 1.89 17.08 0.89
C TYR A 242 1.88 15.83 0.03
N SER A 243 3.04 15.20 -0.17
CA SER A 243 3.16 13.82 -0.67
C SER A 243 4.18 13.13 0.24
N GLY A 244 3.79 12.05 0.91
CA GLY A 244 4.65 11.35 1.87
C GLY A 244 3.90 10.35 2.74
N GLU A 245 4.55 9.92 3.83
CA GLU A 245 3.98 8.94 4.77
C GLU A 245 3.06 9.57 5.83
N PHE A 246 1.96 8.88 6.10
CA PHE A 246 1.00 9.16 7.15
C PHE A 246 1.00 8.02 8.17
N VAL A 247 0.95 8.37 9.45
CA VAL A 247 0.84 7.41 10.55
C VAL A 247 -0.27 7.90 11.49
N GLY A 248 -1.30 7.08 11.67
CA GLY A 248 -2.42 7.39 12.57
C GLY A 248 -3.21 8.64 12.18
N GLY A 249 -3.35 8.91 10.87
CA GLY A 249 -4.06 10.08 10.37
C GLY A 249 -3.21 11.36 10.30
N GLU A 250 -2.02 11.38 10.90
CA GLU A 250 -1.10 12.52 10.85
C GLU A 250 0.03 12.27 9.84
N ARG A 251 0.61 13.35 9.32
CA ARG A 251 1.83 13.26 8.52
C ARG A 251 2.97 12.81 9.43
N MET A 252 3.92 12.04 8.90
CA MET A 252 5.14 11.70 9.65
C MET A 252 5.87 12.99 10.02
N ARG A 253 5.84 13.36 11.31
CA ARG A 253 6.61 14.47 11.87
C ARG A 253 8.00 13.97 12.24
N ILE A 254 9.02 14.78 12.00
CA ILE A 254 10.36 14.56 12.57
C ILE A 254 10.22 14.70 14.09
N THR A 255 10.14 13.58 14.79
CA THR A 255 10.15 13.58 16.26
C THR A 255 11.54 13.98 16.77
N PRO A 256 11.69 14.39 18.04
CA PRO A 256 13.00 14.67 18.62
C PRO A 256 13.99 13.51 18.45
N GLU A 257 13.53 12.27 18.53
CA GLU A 257 14.34 11.07 18.35
C GLU A 257 14.83 10.93 16.89
N VAL A 258 13.94 11.15 15.92
CA VAL A 258 14.28 11.15 14.50
C VAL A 258 15.27 12.28 14.18
N ALA A 259 15.09 13.46 14.79
CA ALA A 259 16.02 14.58 14.63
C ALA A 259 17.43 14.23 15.10
N GLN A 260 17.57 13.55 16.25
CA GLN A 260 18.86 13.08 16.75
C GLN A 260 19.51 12.05 15.81
N GLU A 261 18.73 11.13 15.23
CA GLU A 261 19.28 10.15 14.29
C GLU A 261 19.76 10.83 13.00
N ILE A 262 19.02 11.82 12.49
CA ILE A 262 19.46 12.64 11.36
C ILE A 262 20.76 13.36 11.70
N GLU A 263 20.87 13.99 12.88
CA GLU A 263 22.10 14.66 13.31
C GLU A 263 23.29 13.70 13.40
N ALA A 264 23.09 12.48 13.93
CA ALA A 264 24.14 11.46 13.98
C ALA A 264 24.62 11.04 12.57
N LEU A 265 23.71 10.90 11.61
CA LEU A 265 24.06 10.60 10.21
C LEU A 265 24.75 11.78 9.52
N GLN A 266 24.35 13.02 9.81
CA GLN A 266 25.04 14.22 9.32
C GLN A 266 26.45 14.29 9.91
N GLN A 267 26.64 13.99 11.20
CA GLN A 267 27.97 13.90 11.80
C GLN A 267 28.81 12.77 11.19
N GLN A 268 28.19 11.62 10.88
CA GLN A 268 28.87 10.54 10.16
C GLN A 268 29.33 11.02 8.77
N LEU A 269 28.50 11.74 8.02
CA LEU A 269 28.87 12.34 6.73
C LEU A 269 30.04 13.32 6.89
N GLU A 270 29.98 14.21 7.88
CA GLU A 270 31.03 15.18 8.17
C GLU A 270 32.35 14.52 8.60
N SER A 271 32.29 13.37 9.26
CA SER A 271 33.49 12.61 9.70
C SER A 271 34.27 11.96 8.55
N LEU A 272 33.65 11.80 7.36
CA LEU A 272 34.35 11.28 6.19
C LEU A 272 35.48 12.24 5.79
N VAL A 273 36.65 11.69 5.45
CA VAL A 273 37.79 12.50 5.02
C VAL A 273 37.47 13.18 3.69
N GLY A 274 37.79 14.46 3.58
CA GLY A 274 37.58 15.31 2.40
C GLY A 274 36.12 15.55 2.05
N LEU A 275 35.84 15.61 0.75
CA LEU A 275 34.49 15.76 0.16
C LEU A 275 33.79 17.11 0.43
N PRO A 276 34.46 18.27 0.38
CA PRO A 276 33.85 19.54 0.73
C PRO A 276 32.64 19.88 -0.15
N ASN A 277 32.74 19.66 -1.46
CA ASN A 277 31.64 19.89 -2.40
C ASN A 277 30.47 18.94 -2.14
N ALA A 278 30.74 17.64 -1.96
CA ALA A 278 29.67 16.67 -1.70
C ALA A 278 28.94 16.92 -0.38
N LYS A 279 29.68 17.23 0.70
CA LYS A 279 29.09 17.57 1.99
C LYS A 279 28.19 18.80 1.89
N ARG A 280 28.64 19.85 1.18
CA ARG A 280 27.87 21.08 0.97
C ARG A 280 26.58 20.81 0.20
N GLU A 281 26.66 20.17 -0.96
CA GLU A 281 25.48 19.93 -1.80
C GLU A 281 24.43 19.04 -1.10
N LEU A 282 24.88 17.98 -0.41
CA LEU A 282 23.96 17.12 0.33
C LEU A 282 23.34 17.84 1.53
N THR A 283 24.11 18.68 2.23
CA THR A 283 23.59 19.52 3.31
C THR A 283 22.53 20.49 2.80
N HIS A 284 22.72 21.10 1.63
CA HIS A 284 21.70 21.95 1.01
C HIS A 284 20.41 21.18 0.71
N LEU A 285 20.51 19.95 0.19
CA LEU A 285 19.35 19.10 -0.06
C LEU A 285 18.61 18.74 1.23
N ILE A 286 19.35 18.34 2.27
CA ILE A 286 18.78 18.03 3.59
C ILE A 286 18.04 19.25 4.16
N HIS A 287 18.64 20.44 4.11
CA HIS A 287 18.00 21.66 4.56
C HIS A 287 16.75 22.00 3.75
N PHE A 288 16.82 21.83 2.42
CA PHE A 288 15.68 22.07 1.56
C PHE A 288 14.50 21.16 1.92
N ILE A 289 14.74 19.84 2.06
CA ILE A 289 13.71 18.87 2.45
C ILE A 289 13.10 19.23 3.81
N LYS A 290 13.93 19.56 4.81
CA LYS A 290 13.47 20.01 6.14
C LYS A 290 12.55 21.23 6.02
N ILE A 291 12.93 22.24 5.24
CA ILE A 291 12.11 23.44 5.05
C ILE A 291 10.82 23.13 4.27
N GLN A 292 10.85 22.26 3.26
CA GLN A 292 9.63 21.84 2.58
C GLN A 292 8.67 21.15 3.55
N GLY A 293 9.16 20.24 4.41
CA GLY A 293 8.35 19.64 5.47
C GLY A 293 7.69 20.69 6.37
N MET A 294 8.47 21.65 6.87
CA MET A 294 7.95 22.76 7.69
C MET A 294 6.92 23.62 6.96
N ARG A 295 7.10 23.92 5.67
CA ARG A 295 6.12 24.66 4.87
C ARG A 295 4.78 23.94 4.84
N VAL A 296 4.84 22.63 4.61
CA VAL A 296 3.66 21.78 4.55
C VAL A 296 2.97 21.69 5.91
N ASP A 297 3.73 21.59 7.00
CA ASP A 297 3.20 21.65 8.38
C ASP A 297 2.44 22.95 8.66
N HIS A 298 2.79 24.04 7.98
CA HIS A 298 2.10 25.34 8.05
C HIS A 298 1.02 25.52 6.97
N GLY A 299 0.62 24.45 6.29
CA GLY A 299 -0.42 24.49 5.23
C GLY A 299 0.02 25.18 3.94
N LEU A 300 1.32 25.46 3.78
CA LEU A 300 1.86 26.05 2.57
C LEU A 300 2.20 24.96 1.55
N ALA A 301 2.03 25.27 0.27
CA ALA A 301 2.46 24.37 -0.80
C ALA A 301 3.98 24.10 -0.74
N SER A 302 4.35 22.83 -0.83
CA SER A 302 5.73 22.41 -1.09
C SER A 302 6.09 22.56 -2.55
N VAL A 303 7.36 22.82 -2.82
CA VAL A 303 7.93 22.70 -4.17
C VAL A 303 8.31 21.23 -4.37
N GLN A 304 7.71 20.58 -5.37
CA GLN A 304 8.11 19.23 -5.76
C GLN A 304 9.44 19.30 -6.52
N MET A 305 10.43 18.55 -6.04
CA MET A 305 11.76 18.43 -6.64
C MET A 305 12.08 16.96 -6.85
N THR A 306 12.87 16.66 -7.87
CA THR A 306 13.45 15.32 -8.05
C THR A 306 14.65 15.15 -7.13
N TYR A 307 14.75 14.04 -6.41
CA TYR A 307 15.86 13.77 -5.48
C TYR A 307 16.94 12.83 -6.06
N HIS A 308 16.86 12.52 -7.35
CA HIS A 308 17.87 11.73 -8.06
C HIS A 308 19.20 12.51 -8.16
N LEU A 309 20.32 11.80 -8.05
CA LEU A 309 21.66 12.39 -7.93
C LEU A 309 22.59 11.88 -9.02
N VAL A 310 23.53 12.73 -9.43
CA VAL A 310 24.65 12.38 -10.30
C VAL A 310 25.94 12.52 -9.51
N PHE A 311 26.65 11.42 -9.31
CA PHE A 311 27.92 11.38 -8.60
C PHE A 311 29.08 11.25 -9.60
N THR A 312 29.86 12.31 -9.77
CA THR A 312 31.02 12.30 -10.67
C THR A 312 32.31 12.21 -9.88
N GLY A 313 33.30 11.47 -10.38
CA GLY A 313 34.66 11.45 -9.83
C GLY A 313 35.35 10.10 -9.87
N ASN A 314 36.64 10.07 -9.56
CA ASN A 314 37.49 8.89 -9.66
C ASN A 314 37.12 7.78 -8.65
N PRO A 315 37.56 6.52 -8.86
CA PRO A 315 37.33 5.43 -7.92
C PRO A 315 37.89 5.73 -6.53
N GLY A 316 37.27 5.19 -5.50
CA GLY A 316 37.76 5.30 -4.12
C GLY A 316 37.62 6.68 -3.46
N THR A 317 36.86 7.59 -4.05
CA THR A 317 36.52 8.90 -3.47
C THR A 317 35.31 8.87 -2.53
N GLY A 318 34.72 7.71 -2.24
CA GLY A 318 33.66 7.58 -1.22
C GLY A 318 32.21 7.71 -1.71
N LYS A 319 31.97 7.79 -3.03
CA LYS A 319 30.63 7.81 -3.68
C LYS A 319 29.63 6.83 -3.05
N THR A 320 29.96 5.55 -3.01
CA THR A 320 29.09 4.48 -2.48
C THR A 320 28.81 4.64 -0.98
N THR A 321 29.79 5.11 -0.20
CA THR A 321 29.63 5.36 1.23
C THR A 321 28.64 6.50 1.47
N VAL A 322 28.79 7.59 0.73
CA VAL A 322 27.89 8.76 0.79
C VAL A 322 26.47 8.40 0.35
N ALA A 323 26.33 7.60 -0.72
CA ALA A 323 25.03 7.13 -1.21
C ALA A 323 24.24 6.33 -0.17
N ARG A 324 24.92 5.51 0.65
CA ARG A 324 24.28 4.77 1.76
C ARG A 324 23.81 5.69 2.88
N ILE A 325 24.62 6.70 3.24
CA ILE A 325 24.26 7.65 4.30
C ILE A 325 23.06 8.48 3.87
N ILE A 326 23.06 9.02 2.64
CA ILE A 326 21.96 9.86 2.16
C ILE A 326 20.65 9.07 2.05
N GLY A 327 20.68 7.79 1.65
CA GLY A 327 19.48 6.94 1.64
C GLY A 327 18.83 6.80 3.02
N ARG A 328 19.65 6.63 4.07
CA ARG A 328 19.16 6.61 5.46
C ARG A 328 18.60 7.95 5.90
N ILE A 329 19.27 9.06 5.56
CA ILE A 329 18.79 10.41 5.89
C ILE A 329 17.45 10.69 5.18
N TYR A 330 17.34 10.36 3.90
CA TYR A 330 16.11 10.53 3.12
C TYR A 330 14.94 9.74 3.69
N LYS A 331 15.19 8.55 4.23
CA LYS A 331 14.17 7.81 4.97
C LYS A 331 13.65 8.58 6.19
N LEU A 332 14.57 9.05 7.03
CA LEU A 332 14.21 9.80 8.25
C LEU A 332 13.52 11.13 7.94
N LEU A 333 13.79 11.71 6.76
CA LEU A 333 13.13 12.91 6.27
C LEU A 333 11.80 12.62 5.53
N GLY A 334 11.36 11.37 5.44
CA GLY A 334 10.11 10.97 4.78
C GLY A 334 10.15 11.03 3.26
N VAL A 335 11.33 11.12 2.64
CA VAL A 335 11.51 11.03 1.17
C VAL A 335 11.53 9.57 0.71
N LEU A 336 11.91 8.62 1.57
CA LEU A 336 11.97 7.19 1.26
C LEU A 336 11.28 6.39 2.36
N SER A 337 10.54 5.34 2.03
CA SER A 337 9.89 4.50 3.06
C SER A 337 10.88 3.62 3.86
N SER A 338 12.01 3.19 3.27
CA SER A 338 12.96 2.25 3.88
C SER A 338 14.40 2.77 3.98
N GLY A 339 14.88 3.52 3.00
CA GLY A 339 16.25 4.05 2.95
C GLY A 339 17.35 3.02 2.71
N HIS A 340 16.98 1.78 2.33
CA HIS A 340 17.96 0.74 2.00
C HIS A 340 18.70 1.05 0.69
N PHE A 341 19.83 0.39 0.47
CA PHE A 341 20.74 0.68 -0.64
C PHE A 341 20.88 -0.54 -1.54
N VAL A 342 20.63 -0.36 -2.84
CA VAL A 342 20.78 -1.39 -3.88
C VAL A 342 21.81 -0.90 -4.90
N GLU A 343 22.84 -1.69 -5.14
CA GLU A 343 23.94 -1.39 -6.06
C GLU A 343 23.84 -2.27 -7.30
N THR A 344 24.04 -1.67 -8.47
CA THR A 344 24.05 -2.36 -9.77
C THR A 344 24.99 -1.65 -10.74
N ASP A 345 25.32 -2.33 -11.83
CA ASP A 345 26.05 -1.81 -12.99
C ASP A 345 25.28 -2.15 -14.29
N ARG A 346 25.93 -1.99 -15.45
CA ARG A 346 25.37 -2.43 -16.74
C ARG A 346 25.00 -3.90 -16.73
N ALA A 347 25.83 -4.78 -16.18
CA ALA A 347 25.58 -6.22 -16.18
C ALA A 347 24.35 -6.59 -15.34
N GLY A 348 24.05 -5.82 -14.29
CA GLY A 348 22.84 -5.96 -13.49
C GLY A 348 21.56 -5.42 -14.15
N LEU A 349 21.67 -4.50 -15.11
CA LEU A 349 20.51 -3.87 -15.76
C LEU A 349 20.19 -4.42 -17.16
N VAL A 350 21.21 -4.77 -17.93
CA VAL A 350 21.07 -5.18 -19.34
C VAL A 350 21.01 -6.70 -19.44
N ALA A 351 20.08 -7.21 -20.25
CA ALA A 351 19.96 -8.63 -20.57
C ALA A 351 20.61 -8.96 -21.93
N GLY A 352 20.93 -10.24 -22.16
CA GLY A 352 21.55 -10.69 -23.43
C GLY A 352 20.56 -10.90 -24.59
N TYR A 353 19.25 -10.73 -24.36
CA TYR A 353 18.19 -11.01 -25.33
C TYR A 353 17.19 -9.86 -25.40
N VAL A 354 16.64 -9.63 -26.59
CA VAL A 354 15.70 -8.52 -26.89
C VAL A 354 14.44 -8.66 -26.04
N GLY A 355 13.99 -7.57 -25.41
CA GLY A 355 12.77 -7.51 -24.60
C GLY A 355 12.88 -8.04 -23.18
N GLN A 356 14.05 -8.55 -22.77
CA GLN A 356 14.31 -8.97 -21.39
C GLN A 356 14.93 -7.88 -20.53
N THR A 357 15.51 -6.85 -21.15
CA THR A 357 16.19 -5.77 -20.43
C THR A 357 15.20 -4.95 -19.60
N ALA A 358 14.03 -4.60 -20.16
CA ALA A 358 13.01 -3.89 -19.40
C ALA A 358 12.56 -4.65 -18.13
N LEU A 359 12.37 -5.98 -18.24
CA LEU A 359 12.00 -6.83 -17.09
C LEU A 359 13.09 -6.84 -16.02
N LYS A 360 14.36 -6.95 -16.43
CA LYS A 360 15.50 -6.96 -15.52
C LYS A 360 15.64 -5.62 -14.78
N VAL A 361 15.48 -4.49 -15.49
CA VAL A 361 15.43 -3.17 -14.87
C VAL A 361 14.28 -3.08 -13.87
N GLN A 362 13.08 -3.53 -14.22
CA GLN A 362 11.93 -3.52 -13.32
C GLN A 362 12.17 -4.35 -12.05
N GLU A 363 12.82 -5.51 -12.16
CA GLU A 363 13.18 -6.31 -10.99
C GLU A 363 14.15 -5.59 -10.05
N VAL A 364 15.18 -4.94 -10.60
CA VAL A 364 16.16 -4.18 -9.82
C VAL A 364 15.52 -2.94 -9.19
N VAL A 365 14.71 -2.22 -9.95
CA VAL A 365 13.92 -1.06 -9.47
C VAL A 365 12.97 -1.47 -8.35
N LYS A 366 12.27 -2.60 -8.50
CA LYS A 366 11.38 -3.13 -7.46
C LYS A 366 12.14 -3.45 -6.18
N LYS A 367 13.34 -4.04 -6.30
CA LYS A 367 14.22 -4.29 -5.14
C LYS A 367 14.68 -3.01 -4.46
N ALA A 368 14.80 -1.91 -5.19
CA ALA A 368 15.25 -0.61 -4.69
C ALA A 368 14.11 0.35 -4.28
N THR A 369 12.85 -0.04 -4.51
CA THR A 369 11.68 0.79 -4.16
C THR A 369 11.59 0.95 -2.65
N GLY A 370 11.44 2.18 -2.19
CA GLY A 370 11.61 2.57 -0.79
C GLY A 370 13.03 2.94 -0.42
N GLY A 371 13.99 2.90 -1.36
CA GLY A 371 15.41 3.05 -1.10
C GLY A 371 16.16 3.81 -2.19
N VAL A 372 17.47 3.56 -2.23
CA VAL A 372 18.40 4.13 -3.20
C VAL A 372 18.84 3.06 -4.19
N LEU A 373 18.60 3.29 -5.48
CA LEU A 373 19.21 2.55 -6.57
C LEU A 373 20.49 3.26 -7.02
N PHE A 374 21.64 2.67 -6.72
CA PHE A 374 22.95 3.16 -7.14
C PHE A 374 23.43 2.41 -8.37
N ILE A 375 23.67 3.14 -9.46
CA ILE A 375 24.15 2.60 -10.73
C ILE A 375 25.59 3.06 -10.92
N ASP A 376 26.53 2.16 -10.68
CA ASP A 376 27.96 2.43 -10.91
C ASP A 376 28.30 2.36 -12.40
N GLU A 377 29.24 3.20 -12.81
CA GLU A 377 29.66 3.38 -14.21
C GLU A 377 28.47 3.50 -15.19
N ALA A 378 27.47 4.32 -14.83
CA ALA A 378 26.19 4.39 -15.55
C ALA A 378 26.33 4.75 -17.04
N TYR A 379 27.39 5.47 -17.41
CA TYR A 379 27.75 5.77 -18.80
C TYR A 379 27.93 4.51 -19.66
N ALA A 380 28.25 3.36 -19.05
CA ALA A 380 28.35 2.09 -19.75
C ALA A 380 27.02 1.65 -20.38
N LEU A 381 25.87 2.18 -19.93
CA LEU A 381 24.57 1.94 -20.57
C LEU A 381 24.45 2.54 -21.97
N VAL A 382 25.34 3.47 -22.34
CA VAL A 382 25.36 4.13 -23.65
C VAL A 382 26.61 3.68 -24.41
N GLN A 383 26.50 2.58 -25.17
CA GLN A 383 27.56 2.09 -26.04
C GLN A 383 27.13 2.18 -27.52
N GLU A 384 27.51 3.24 -28.23
CA GLU A 384 27.20 3.47 -29.66
C GLU A 384 25.72 3.70 -30.03
N GLU A 385 25.45 4.28 -31.22
CA GLU A 385 24.08 4.59 -31.70
C GLU A 385 23.18 3.35 -31.90
N LYS A 386 23.75 2.13 -31.86
CA LYS A 386 23.04 0.87 -32.13
C LYS A 386 22.83 -0.03 -30.90
N ASP A 387 23.19 0.39 -29.68
CA ASP A 387 22.90 -0.41 -28.48
C ASP A 387 21.42 -0.30 -28.06
N VAL A 388 20.61 -1.13 -28.72
CA VAL A 388 19.17 -1.24 -28.48
C VAL A 388 18.88 -1.65 -27.03
N PHE A 389 19.73 -2.48 -26.43
CA PHE A 389 19.51 -2.99 -25.07
C PHE A 389 19.80 -1.93 -24.00
N GLY A 390 20.90 -1.18 -24.15
CA GLY A 390 21.22 -0.06 -23.27
C GLY A 390 20.14 1.02 -23.31
N LYS A 391 19.62 1.33 -24.51
CA LYS A 391 18.50 2.25 -24.67
C LYS A 391 17.23 1.77 -23.98
N GLU A 392 16.89 0.48 -24.13
CA GLU A 392 15.74 -0.13 -23.44
C GLU A 392 15.86 -0.01 -21.91
N ALA A 393 17.07 -0.18 -21.36
CA ALA A 393 17.33 0.01 -19.94
C ALA A 393 17.11 1.47 -19.51
N ILE A 394 17.62 2.42 -20.28
CA ILE A 394 17.47 3.87 -20.02
C ILE A 394 16.00 4.28 -20.04
N ASP A 395 15.25 3.87 -21.05
CA ASP A 395 13.82 4.22 -21.17
C ASP A 395 13.02 3.63 -19.99
N SER A 396 13.38 2.42 -19.55
CA SER A 396 12.77 1.77 -18.38
C SER A 396 13.11 2.51 -17.07
N LEU A 397 14.35 2.97 -16.91
CA LEU A 397 14.77 3.77 -15.76
C LEU A 397 14.05 5.14 -15.73
N LEU A 398 13.97 5.84 -16.86
CA LEU A 398 13.27 7.13 -16.96
C LEU A 398 11.79 7.02 -16.59
N LYS A 399 11.13 5.92 -16.99
CA LYS A 399 9.76 5.64 -16.58
C LYS A 399 9.68 5.41 -15.06
N ALA A 400 10.57 4.59 -14.50
CA ALA A 400 10.63 4.35 -13.05
C ALA A 400 10.89 5.63 -12.24
N MET A 401 11.73 6.54 -12.73
CA MET A 401 11.98 7.84 -12.11
C MET A 401 10.73 8.72 -12.04
N GLU A 402 9.77 8.55 -12.94
CA GLU A 402 8.50 9.29 -12.91
C GLU A 402 7.46 8.57 -12.04
N ASP A 403 7.24 7.29 -12.31
CA ASP A 403 6.20 6.48 -11.66
C ASP A 403 6.48 6.28 -10.16
N LEU A 404 7.75 6.26 -9.75
CA LEU A 404 8.19 6.00 -8.37
C LEU A 404 8.94 7.18 -7.77
N ARG A 405 8.78 8.40 -8.31
CA ARG A 405 9.54 9.60 -7.92
C ARG A 405 9.49 9.92 -6.42
N ASP A 406 8.41 9.52 -5.76
CA ASP A 406 8.22 9.81 -4.35
C ASP A 406 8.92 8.76 -3.45
N ASP A 407 9.28 7.57 -3.95
CA ASP A 407 9.82 6.44 -3.13
C ASP A 407 11.08 5.78 -3.68
N LEU A 408 11.66 6.34 -4.73
CA LEU A 408 12.84 5.80 -5.35
C LEU A 408 13.80 6.94 -5.65
N VAL A 409 14.98 6.86 -5.05
CA VAL A 409 16.09 7.74 -5.42
C VAL A 409 17.07 6.93 -6.26
N ILE A 410 17.41 7.48 -7.43
CA ILE A 410 18.38 6.89 -8.34
C ILE A 410 19.63 7.74 -8.28
N ILE A 411 20.76 7.11 -8.03
CA ILE A 411 22.07 7.74 -8.03
C ILE A 411 22.89 7.11 -9.15
N VAL A 412 23.22 7.88 -10.16
CA VAL A 412 24.12 7.44 -11.24
C VAL A 412 25.53 7.91 -10.93
N ALA A 413 26.50 7.02 -11.04
CA ALA A 413 27.90 7.31 -10.73
C ALA A 413 28.83 7.01 -11.90
N GLY A 414 29.93 7.76 -11.99
CA GLY A 414 30.97 7.51 -12.99
C GLY A 414 32.01 8.61 -13.10
N TYR A 415 32.89 8.51 -14.10
CA TYR A 415 33.85 9.55 -14.45
C TYR A 415 33.14 10.77 -15.03
N GLU A 416 33.61 11.96 -14.67
CA GLU A 416 32.96 13.23 -15.01
C GLU A 416 32.70 13.39 -16.51
N GLU A 417 33.74 13.27 -17.35
CA GLU A 417 33.62 13.41 -18.81
C GLU A 417 32.66 12.39 -19.44
N LEU A 418 32.62 11.16 -18.91
CA LEU A 418 31.75 10.10 -19.45
C LEU A 418 30.30 10.28 -18.99
N MET A 419 30.10 10.77 -17.77
CA MET A 419 28.77 11.09 -17.24
C MET A 419 28.14 12.27 -17.98
N GLU A 420 28.91 13.27 -18.40
CA GLU A 420 28.39 14.33 -19.26
C GLU A 420 27.83 13.77 -20.58
N ARG A 421 28.56 12.86 -21.23
CA ARG A 421 28.09 12.18 -22.45
C ARG A 421 26.82 11.35 -22.19
N PHE A 422 26.79 10.62 -21.08
CA PHE A 422 25.62 9.84 -20.66
C PHE A 422 24.37 10.71 -20.52
N LEU A 423 24.49 11.86 -19.84
CA LEU A 423 23.35 12.77 -19.62
C LEU A 423 22.91 13.48 -20.91
N GLN A 424 23.80 13.64 -21.89
CA GLN A 424 23.47 14.19 -23.20
C GLN A 424 22.82 13.15 -24.13
N ALA A 425 22.99 11.85 -23.87
CA ALA A 425 22.47 10.78 -24.71
C ALA A 425 20.93 10.72 -24.74
N ASN A 426 20.26 11.18 -23.67
CA ASN A 426 18.81 11.27 -23.62
C ASN A 426 18.37 12.59 -22.94
N PRO A 427 17.62 13.48 -23.63
CA PRO A 427 17.12 14.72 -23.05
C PRO A 427 16.31 14.53 -21.76
N GLY A 428 15.67 13.37 -21.59
CA GLY A 428 14.88 13.04 -20.39
C GLY A 428 15.71 12.92 -19.10
N PHE A 429 17.03 12.73 -19.19
CA PHE A 429 17.91 12.73 -18.02
C PHE A 429 18.11 14.14 -17.46
N LYS A 430 18.33 15.15 -18.32
CA LYS A 430 18.58 16.53 -17.87
C LYS A 430 17.43 17.13 -17.06
N SER A 431 16.20 16.68 -17.28
CA SER A 431 15.04 17.15 -16.50
C SER A 431 14.86 16.44 -15.17
N ARG A 432 15.45 15.25 -14.98
CA ARG A 432 15.28 14.41 -13.78
C ARG A 432 16.52 14.33 -12.89
N PHE A 433 17.69 14.57 -13.46
CA PHE A 433 18.97 14.68 -12.76
C PHE A 433 19.37 16.16 -12.70
N ASN A 434 18.94 16.83 -11.65
CA ASN A 434 19.19 18.25 -11.37
C ASN A 434 20.19 18.46 -10.21
N HIS A 435 20.64 17.38 -9.57
CA HIS A 435 21.55 17.43 -8.42
C HIS A 435 22.86 16.73 -8.75
N PHE A 436 23.93 17.52 -8.86
CA PHE A 436 25.26 17.09 -9.25
C PHE A 436 26.20 17.15 -8.06
N VAL A 437 26.92 16.07 -7.83
CA VAL A 437 27.83 15.94 -6.70
C VAL A 437 29.18 15.47 -7.23
N ALA A 438 30.15 16.40 -7.23
CA ALA A 438 31.52 16.12 -7.64
C ALA A 438 32.35 15.58 -6.46
N PHE A 439 33.06 14.49 -6.73
CA PHE A 439 33.97 13.81 -5.81
C PHE A 439 35.40 13.93 -6.34
N GLU A 440 36.09 14.96 -5.86
CA GLU A 440 37.49 15.26 -6.21
C GLU A 440 38.46 14.21 -5.65
N ASN A 441 39.66 14.18 -6.21
CA ASN A 441 40.74 13.38 -5.64
C ASN A 441 41.11 13.90 -4.25
N PHE A 442 41.56 12.99 -3.39
CA PHE A 442 42.07 13.37 -2.08
C PHE A 442 43.44 14.05 -2.21
N THR A 443 43.61 15.12 -1.44
CA THR A 443 44.89 15.77 -1.21
C THR A 443 45.86 14.82 -0.48
N THR A 444 47.15 15.14 -0.49
CA THR A 444 48.17 14.36 0.24
C THR A 444 47.84 14.23 1.73
N ASP A 445 47.38 15.32 2.36
CA ASP A 445 46.95 15.31 3.77
C ASP A 445 45.77 14.35 4.01
N GLU A 446 44.79 14.36 3.11
CA GLU A 446 43.62 13.49 3.18
C GLU A 446 43.98 12.01 2.92
N LEU A 447 44.82 11.73 1.94
CA LEU A 447 45.34 10.39 1.67
C LEU A 447 46.10 9.84 2.88
N PHE A 448 46.96 10.66 3.49
CA PHE A 448 47.68 10.28 4.70
C PHE A 448 46.70 10.04 5.86
N ARG A 449 45.72 10.93 6.07
CA ARG A 449 44.69 10.76 7.10
C ARG A 449 43.88 9.47 6.93
N ILE A 450 43.58 9.06 5.70
CA ILE A 450 42.94 7.76 5.41
C ILE A 450 43.85 6.60 5.84
N PHE A 451 45.17 6.71 5.61
CA PHE A 451 46.14 5.73 6.07
C PHE A 451 46.17 5.63 7.61
N GLU A 452 46.14 6.78 8.31
CA GLU A 452 46.06 6.82 9.78
C GLU A 452 44.79 6.13 10.28
N GLN A 453 43.64 6.42 9.66
CA GLN A 453 42.37 5.77 10.01
C GLN A 453 42.39 4.26 9.80
N LEU A 454 43.07 3.75 8.76
CA LEU A 454 43.25 2.32 8.56
C LEU A 454 44.16 1.72 9.64
N CYS A 455 45.22 2.42 10.04
CA CYS A 455 46.08 1.97 11.12
C CYS A 455 45.31 1.87 12.44
N ASP A 456 44.60 2.94 12.83
CA ASP A 456 43.77 2.96 14.04
C ASP A 456 42.71 1.85 14.06
N LYS A 457 42.03 1.65 12.93
CA LYS A 457 40.99 0.62 12.79
C LYS A 457 41.52 -0.81 12.95
N HIS A 458 42.77 -1.05 12.54
CA HIS A 458 43.38 -2.38 12.51
C HIS A 458 44.46 -2.56 13.60
N ASP A 459 44.46 -1.71 14.63
CA ASP A 459 45.40 -1.75 15.75
C ASP A 459 46.88 -1.61 15.36
N TYR A 460 47.17 -1.01 14.20
CA TYR A 460 48.51 -0.67 13.76
C TYR A 460 48.92 0.74 14.22
N ARG A 461 50.22 0.91 14.43
CA ARG A 461 50.89 2.13 14.87
C ARG A 461 52.16 2.30 14.05
N TYR A 462 52.71 3.51 14.06
CA TYR A 462 53.97 3.83 13.41
C TYR A 462 54.69 4.92 14.20
N LYS A 463 56.00 5.04 13.96
CA LYS A 463 56.83 6.11 14.53
C LYS A 463 56.96 7.27 13.54
N GLU A 464 57.36 8.44 14.03
CA GLU A 464 57.48 9.68 13.24
C GLU A 464 58.31 9.50 11.95
N ALA A 465 59.41 8.75 12.02
CA ALA A 465 60.25 8.51 10.85
C ALA A 465 59.52 7.76 9.71
N PHE A 466 58.66 6.80 10.06
CA PHE A 466 57.84 6.08 9.08
C PHE A 466 56.74 6.97 8.52
N ALA A 467 56.06 7.73 9.39
CA ALA A 467 55.03 8.69 8.98
C ALA A 467 55.59 9.70 7.96
N ALA A 468 56.75 10.30 8.26
CA ALA A 468 57.42 11.25 7.37
C ALA A 468 57.82 10.63 6.01
N ALA A 469 58.21 9.35 6.00
CA ALA A 469 58.58 8.63 4.79
C ALA A 469 57.37 8.36 3.89
N ILE A 470 56.28 7.81 4.46
CA ILE A 470 55.01 7.59 3.74
C ILE A 470 54.44 8.91 3.23
N TYR A 471 54.42 9.95 4.07
CA TYR A 471 53.88 11.25 3.67
C TYR A 471 54.64 11.83 2.47
N ARG A 472 55.98 11.74 2.47
CA ARG A 472 56.82 12.18 1.34
C ARG A 472 56.53 11.40 0.07
N GLU A 473 56.33 10.09 0.19
CA GLU A 473 55.95 9.23 -0.94
C GLU A 473 54.60 9.68 -1.54
N LEU A 474 53.60 9.90 -0.70
CA LEU A 474 52.28 10.40 -1.12
C LEU A 474 52.36 11.79 -1.75
N GLN A 475 53.24 12.65 -1.25
CA GLN A 475 53.46 14.01 -1.79
C GLN A 475 54.11 13.98 -3.18
N ALA A 476 54.92 12.96 -3.47
CA ALA A 476 55.58 12.80 -4.77
C ALA A 476 54.62 12.27 -5.86
N LEU A 477 53.43 11.78 -5.50
CA LEU A 477 52.46 11.27 -6.46
C LEU A 477 51.84 12.40 -7.30
N PRO A 478 51.92 12.34 -8.63
CA PRO A 478 51.28 13.33 -9.49
C PRO A 478 49.78 12.99 -9.67
N VAL A 479 49.01 13.02 -8.58
CA VAL A 479 47.60 12.55 -8.52
C VAL A 479 46.74 13.13 -9.65
N GLU A 480 46.86 14.43 -9.94
CA GLU A 480 46.12 15.11 -11.01
C GLU A 480 46.48 14.65 -12.43
N GLN A 481 47.66 14.06 -12.62
CA GLN A 481 48.13 13.58 -13.92
C GLN A 481 47.88 12.08 -14.10
N LEU A 482 47.46 11.38 -13.04
CA LEU A 482 47.22 9.95 -13.05
C LEU A 482 45.76 9.68 -13.44
N PRO A 483 45.50 9.20 -14.67
CA PRO A 483 44.14 8.85 -15.06
C PRO A 483 43.61 7.73 -14.17
N ASN A 484 42.37 7.88 -13.70
CA ASN A 484 41.65 6.88 -12.89
C ASN A 484 42.32 6.54 -11.55
N PHE A 485 43.07 7.47 -10.95
CA PHE A 485 43.69 7.26 -9.64
C PHE A 485 42.65 6.80 -8.59
N SER A 486 42.92 5.70 -7.90
CA SER A 486 41.93 5.01 -7.08
C SER A 486 41.82 5.51 -5.62
N ASN A 487 42.47 6.63 -5.27
CA ASN A 487 42.27 7.38 -4.02
C ASN A 487 42.29 6.52 -2.74
N GLY A 488 41.18 6.42 -2.00
CA GLY A 488 41.12 5.62 -0.77
C GLY A 488 41.37 4.12 -1.03
N ARG A 489 41.09 3.63 -2.24
CA ARG A 489 41.43 2.25 -2.65
C ARG A 489 42.94 2.10 -2.83
N TYR A 490 43.62 3.09 -3.41
CA TYR A 490 45.09 3.13 -3.46
C TYR A 490 45.70 3.03 -2.06
N ILE A 491 45.24 3.85 -1.12
CA ILE A 491 45.75 3.85 0.27
C ILE A 491 45.48 2.53 0.98
N ARG A 492 44.30 1.93 0.77
CA ARG A 492 44.01 0.58 1.28
C ARG A 492 45.00 -0.45 0.76
N ASN A 493 45.25 -0.47 -0.55
CA ASN A 493 46.20 -1.40 -1.15
C ASN A 493 47.62 -1.19 -0.62
N VAL A 494 48.03 0.07 -0.41
CA VAL A 494 49.31 0.42 0.21
C VAL A 494 49.40 -0.15 1.62
N PHE A 495 48.37 0.08 2.45
CA PHE A 495 48.28 -0.46 3.81
C PHE A 495 48.36 -2.00 3.84
N GLU A 496 47.58 -2.69 3.00
CA GLU A 496 47.55 -4.16 2.94
C GLU A 496 48.92 -4.75 2.56
N LYS A 497 49.59 -4.10 1.60
CA LYS A 497 50.94 -4.54 1.20
C LYS A 497 51.98 -4.24 2.27
N LEU A 498 51.91 -3.11 2.97
CA LEU A 498 52.78 -2.83 4.12
C LEU A 498 52.56 -3.83 5.26
N ALA A 499 51.31 -4.18 5.56
CA ALA A 499 50.97 -5.25 6.51
C ALA A 499 51.58 -6.59 6.10
N THR A 500 51.55 -6.92 4.81
CA THR A 500 52.19 -8.12 4.26
C THR A 500 53.72 -8.09 4.44
N LEU A 501 54.35 -6.95 4.20
CA LEU A 501 55.81 -6.79 4.37
C LEU A 501 56.22 -6.92 5.85
N GLN A 502 55.46 -6.30 6.76
CA GLN A 502 55.68 -6.43 8.20
C GLN A 502 55.50 -7.87 8.65
N ALA A 503 54.46 -8.57 8.19
CA ALA A 503 54.26 -9.98 8.51
C ALA A 503 55.44 -10.84 8.04
N ASN A 504 55.95 -10.62 6.83
CA ASN A 504 57.11 -11.33 6.30
C ASN A 504 58.39 -11.06 7.11
N ARG A 505 58.60 -9.82 7.57
CA ARG A 505 59.73 -9.44 8.43
C ARG A 505 59.65 -10.13 9.79
N LEU A 506 58.48 -10.11 10.43
CA LEU A 506 58.29 -10.68 11.76
C LEU A 506 58.29 -12.21 11.76
N ALA A 507 57.83 -12.85 10.67
CA ALA A 507 57.84 -14.31 10.53
C ALA A 507 59.25 -14.92 10.56
N GLN A 508 60.29 -14.13 10.32
CA GLN A 508 61.69 -14.55 10.37
C GLN A 508 62.30 -14.45 11.78
N GLN A 509 61.55 -13.94 12.78
CA GLN A 509 62.02 -13.74 14.13
C GLN A 509 61.62 -14.91 15.05
N ALA A 510 62.51 -15.28 15.98
CA ALA A 510 62.26 -16.36 16.94
C ALA A 510 61.21 -16.01 18.00
N HIS A 511 61.10 -14.73 18.35
CA HIS A 511 60.13 -14.19 19.30
C HIS A 511 59.64 -12.84 18.80
N VAL A 512 58.31 -12.65 18.77
CA VAL A 512 57.67 -11.42 18.32
C VAL A 512 56.79 -10.88 19.45
N THR A 513 56.97 -9.61 19.79
CA THR A 513 56.20 -8.93 20.85
C THR A 513 54.91 -8.32 20.32
N LYS A 514 53.95 -8.05 21.23
CA LYS A 514 52.71 -7.34 20.87
C LYS A 514 52.99 -5.96 20.23
N GLU A 515 53.96 -5.22 20.76
CA GLU A 515 54.35 -3.91 20.21
C GLU A 515 54.84 -4.03 18.76
N GLU A 516 55.64 -5.06 18.45
CA GLU A 516 56.14 -5.31 17.10
C GLU A 516 55.01 -5.72 16.14
N LEU A 517 54.08 -6.57 16.57
CA LEU A 517 52.90 -6.94 15.78
C LEU A 517 52.05 -5.72 15.41
N GLN A 518 52.05 -4.69 16.26
CA GLN A 518 51.30 -3.46 16.06
C GLN A 518 52.08 -2.38 15.33
N THR A 519 53.39 -2.51 15.08
CA THR A 519 54.21 -1.36 14.63
C THR A 519 54.75 -1.53 13.21
N PHE A 520 54.36 -0.62 12.31
CA PHE A 520 55.07 -0.38 11.07
C PHE A 520 56.38 0.35 11.31
N THR A 521 57.44 -0.13 10.67
CA THR A 521 58.80 0.38 10.79
C THR A 521 59.33 0.85 9.45
N LEU A 522 60.42 1.63 9.47
CA LEU A 522 61.05 2.12 8.25
C LEU A 522 61.51 0.97 7.34
N ALA A 523 61.91 -0.18 7.89
CA ALA A 523 62.26 -1.36 7.11
C ALA A 523 61.10 -1.88 6.25
N ASP A 524 59.86 -1.78 6.75
CA ASP A 524 58.66 -2.19 6.00
C ASP A 524 58.41 -1.24 4.83
N PHE A 525 58.63 0.06 5.04
CA PHE A 525 58.54 1.08 3.99
C PHE A 525 59.62 0.91 2.91
N GLU A 526 60.88 0.77 3.32
CA GLU A 526 62.03 0.58 2.42
C GLU A 526 61.89 -0.69 1.57
N ALA A 527 61.40 -1.79 2.17
CA ALA A 527 61.07 -3.00 1.43
C ALA A 527 59.96 -2.76 0.39
N GLY A 528 58.97 -1.93 0.71
CA GLY A 528 57.93 -1.50 -0.22
C GLY A 528 58.48 -0.70 -1.40
N GLN A 529 59.35 0.28 -1.13
CA GLN A 529 60.03 1.06 -2.19
C GLN A 529 60.87 0.16 -3.09
N ALA A 530 61.66 -0.76 -2.53
CA ALA A 530 62.47 -1.71 -3.30
C ALA A 530 61.63 -2.61 -4.23
N GLN A 531 60.37 -2.90 -3.85
CA GLN A 531 59.43 -3.69 -4.65
C GLN A 531 58.58 -2.85 -5.62
N GLN A 532 58.81 -1.53 -5.70
CA GLN A 532 58.00 -0.57 -6.47
C GLN A 532 56.51 -0.64 -6.10
N LEU A 533 56.24 -0.83 -4.81
CA LEU A 533 54.89 -0.98 -4.26
C LEU A 533 54.02 0.24 -4.56
N PHE A 534 54.58 1.44 -4.50
CA PHE A 534 53.84 2.69 -4.62
C PHE A 534 53.52 3.06 -6.08
N GLU A 535 54.27 2.51 -7.05
CA GLU A 535 54.11 2.76 -8.49
C GLU A 535 53.20 1.73 -9.19
N LYS A 536 53.07 0.51 -8.66
CA LYS A 536 52.28 -0.59 -9.27
C LYS A 536 50.85 -0.70 -8.74
N THR A 537 50.36 0.30 -8.02
CA THR A 537 49.15 0.18 -7.19
C THR A 537 48.08 1.23 -7.51
N PHE A 538 48.31 2.07 -8.53
CA PHE A 538 47.41 3.16 -8.94
C PHE A 538 45.98 2.70 -9.22
#